data_AF-A0AAW6P5L9-F1
#
_entry.id   AF-A0AAW6P5L9-F1
#
_cell.length_a   1.000
_cell.length_b   1.000
_cell.length_c   1.000
_cell.angle_alpha   90.00
_cell.angle_beta   90.00
_cell.angle_gamma   90.00
#
_symmetry.space_group_name_H-M   'P 1'
#
loop_
_entity.id
_entity.type
_entity.pdbx_description
1 polymer ?
#
loop_
_entity_poly.entity_id
_entity_poly.type
_entity_poly.pdbx_seq_one_letter_code
_entity_poly.pdbx_strand_id
1 'polypeptide(L)' 'MVMHLVGRPAAKPTGKPKPRTKKGARDPLAVVEQAVRAGDAQYQYFVETGKLPDSK' A
#
# COMPACT_ATOMS: atom_id res chain seq x y z
N MET A 1 32.78 2.83 26.64
CA MET A 1 31.58 3.68 26.85
C MET A 1 31.36 4.44 25.54
N VAL A 2 30.35 4.07 24.77
CA VAL A 2 30.09 4.61 23.42
C VAL A 2 29.50 6.02 23.57
N MET A 3 30.20 7.05 23.07
CA MET A 3 29.69 8.42 23.05
C MET A 3 28.82 8.62 21.80
N HIS A 4 27.57 9.01 22.06
CA HIS A 4 26.50 9.17 21.08
C HIS A 4 26.76 10.34 20.12
N LEU A 5 26.44 10.13 18.84
CA LEU A 5 26.43 11.13 17.78
C LEU A 5 25.45 12.26 18.14
N VAL A 6 25.97 13.47 18.32
CA VAL A 6 25.20 14.66 18.70
C VAL A 6 24.38 15.16 17.50
N GLY A 7 23.14 15.55 17.79
CA GLY A 7 22.05 15.77 16.84
C GLY A 7 22.34 16.75 15.71
N ARG A 8 22.04 16.30 14.49
CA ARG A 8 21.81 17.18 13.34
C ARG A 8 20.36 17.65 13.41
N PRO A 9 20.07 18.96 13.45
CA PRO A 9 18.68 19.42 13.43
C PRO A 9 18.05 19.00 12.10
N ALA A 10 16.93 18.27 12.17
CA ALA A 10 16.16 17.89 11.00
C ALA A 10 15.66 19.16 10.31
N ALA A 11 16.21 19.47 9.14
CA ALA A 11 15.72 20.54 8.30
C ALA A 11 14.24 20.28 8.01
N LYS A 12 13.37 21.19 8.46
CA LYS A 12 11.95 21.15 8.09
C LYS A 12 11.87 21.27 6.57
N PRO A 13 11.22 20.33 5.86
CA PRO A 13 11.09 20.43 4.41
C PRO A 13 10.25 21.68 4.08
N THR A 14 10.90 22.73 3.59
CA THR A 14 10.27 23.99 3.17
C THR A 14 9.70 23.94 1.75
N GLY A 15 9.65 22.75 1.15
CA GLY A 15 9.03 22.53 -0.14
C GLY A 15 7.53 22.31 0.01
N LYS A 16 6.72 22.99 -0.81
CA LYS A 16 5.32 22.60 -1.02
C LYS A 16 5.26 21.10 -1.33
N PRO A 17 4.29 20.34 -0.80
CA PRO A 17 4.18 18.91 -1.11
C PRO A 17 4.12 18.75 -2.63
N LYS A 18 4.98 17.88 -3.18
CA LYS A 18 4.94 17.54 -4.61
C LYS A 18 3.51 17.10 -4.97
N PRO A 19 2.97 17.53 -6.13
CA PRO A 19 1.69 17.03 -6.59
C PRO A 19 1.70 15.51 -6.57
N ARG A 20 0.79 14.91 -5.81
CA ARG A 20 0.62 13.46 -5.80
C ARG A 20 0.03 13.10 -7.15
N THR A 21 0.83 12.52 -8.03
CA THR A 21 0.36 12.00 -9.32
C THR A 21 -0.84 11.10 -9.03
N LYS A 22 -1.99 11.40 -9.65
CA LYS A 22 -3.15 10.51 -9.58
C LYS A 22 -2.66 9.15 -10.06
N LYS A 23 -2.76 8.12 -9.22
CA LYS A 23 -2.52 6.75 -9.68
C LYS A 23 -3.45 6.55 -10.88
N GLY A 24 -2.88 6.22 -12.03
CA GLY A 24 -3.66 5.92 -13.24
C GLY A 24 -4.74 4.89 -12.91
N ALA A 25 -5.82 4.88 -13.70
CA ALA A 25 -6.87 3.88 -13.55
C ALA A 25 -6.21 2.49 -13.52
N ARG A 26 -6.33 1.81 -12.38
CA ARG A 26 -5.78 0.46 -12.22
C ARG A 26 -6.68 -0.46 -13.02
N ASP A 27 -6.10 -1.20 -13.96
CA ASP A 27 -6.85 -2.16 -14.77
C ASP A 27 -7.49 -3.20 -13.84
N PRO A 28 -8.84 -3.29 -13.76
CA PRO A 28 -9.51 -4.20 -12.86
C PRO A 28 -9.23 -5.67 -13.20
N LEU A 29 -9.00 -6.01 -14.48
CA LEU A 29 -8.68 -7.39 -14.88
C LEU A 29 -7.30 -7.79 -14.37
N ALA A 30 -6.30 -6.91 -14.52
CA ALA A 30 -4.96 -7.15 -14.00
C ALA A 30 -4.94 -7.32 -12.48
N VAL A 31 -5.84 -6.64 -11.75
CA VAL A 31 -6.00 -6.81 -10.29
C VAL A 31 -6.49 -8.22 -9.96
N VAL A 32 -7.50 -8.70 -10.67
CA VAL A 32 -8.06 -10.05 -10.46
C VAL A 32 -7.04 -11.12 -10.82
N GLU A 33 -6.38 -11.02 -11.97
CA GLU A 33 -5.34 -11.97 -12.37
C GLU A 33 -4.20 -12.05 -11.35
N GLN A 34 -3.78 -10.91 -10.81
CA GLN A 34 -2.74 -10.86 -9.78
C GLN A 34 -3.22 -11.50 -8.47
N ALA A 35 -4.46 -11.24 -8.05
CA ALA A 35 -5.04 -11.82 -6.84
C ALA A 35 -5.14 -13.35 -6.93
N VAL A 36 -5.54 -13.87 -8.10
CA VAL A 36 -5.56 -15.31 -8.40
C VAL A 36 -4.15 -15.91 -8.28
N ARG A 37 -3.15 -15.30 -8.95
CA ARG A 37 -1.77 -15.81 -8.94
C ARG A 37 -1.11 -15.74 -7.56
N ALA A 38 -1.43 -14.70 -6.78
CA ALA A 38 -0.86 -14.50 -5.45
C ALA A 38 -1.48 -15.41 -4.38
N GLY A 39 -2.56 -16.14 -4.71
CA GLY A 39 -3.31 -16.90 -3.71
C GLY A 39 -3.96 -15.98 -2.67
N ASP A 40 -4.54 -14.87 -3.12
CA ASP A 40 -5.16 -13.89 -2.24
C ASP A 40 -6.35 -14.52 -1.50
N ALA A 41 -6.23 -14.63 -0.17
CA ALA A 41 -7.21 -15.28 0.68
C ALA A 41 -8.57 -14.56 0.67
N GLN A 42 -8.60 -13.24 0.48
CA GLN A 42 -9.86 -12.49 0.38
C GLN A 42 -10.55 -12.79 -0.95
N TYR A 43 -9.77 -12.90 -2.03
CA TYR A 43 -10.29 -13.30 -3.33
C TYR A 43 -10.82 -14.74 -3.30
N GLN A 44 -10.08 -15.68 -2.70
CA GLN A 44 -10.52 -17.07 -2.55
C GLN A 44 -11.81 -17.17 -1.74
N TYR A 45 -11.87 -16.48 -0.59
CA TYR A 45 -13.09 -16.42 0.23
C TYR A 45 -14.30 -15.89 -0.55
N PHE A 46 -14.09 -14.85 -1.37
CA PHE A 46 -15.15 -14.30 -2.21
C PHE A 46 -15.63 -15.29 -3.27
N VAL A 47 -14.70 -16.02 -3.93
CA VAL A 47 -15.05 -17.04 -4.92
C VAL A 47 -15.84 -18.19 -4.28
N GLU A 48 -15.48 -18.61 -3.07
CA GLU A 48 -16.14 -19.72 -2.37
C GLU A 48 -17.49 -19.34 -1.78
N THR A 49 -17.62 -18.13 -1.22
CA THR A 49 -18.79 -17.74 -0.43
C THR A 49 -19.71 -16.75 -1.13
N GLY A 50 -19.24 -16.12 -2.22
CA GLY A 50 -19.91 -15.01 -2.88
C GLY A 50 -19.96 -13.73 -2.05
N LYS A 51 -19.24 -13.65 -0.93
CA LYS A 51 -19.27 -12.53 0.02
C LYS A 51 -17.89 -11.92 0.18
N LEU A 52 -17.84 -10.61 0.42
CA LEU A 52 -16.59 -9.95 0.82
C LEU A 52 -16.34 -10.23 2.30
N PRO A 53 -15.09 -10.50 2.70
CA PRO A 53 -14.76 -10.69 4.11
C PRO A 53 -14.95 -9.37 4.87
N ASP A 54 -15.53 -9.46 6.07
CA ASP A 54 -15.69 -8.30 6.95
C ASP A 54 -14.32 -7.67 7.25
N SER A 55 -14.11 -6.46 6.75
CA SER A 55 -12.91 -5.68 7.06
C SER A 55 -13.05 -5.12 8.47
N LYS A 56 -12.29 -5.68 9.41
CA LYS A 56 -12.32 -5.31 10.83
C LYS A 56 -11.18 -4.35 11.18
#